data_AF-A0A410P4B3-F1
#
_entry.id   AF-A0A410P4B3-F1
#
_cell.length_a   1.000
_cell.length_b   1.000
_cell.length_c   1.000
_cell.angle_alpha   90.00
_cell.angle_beta   90.00
_cell.angle_gamma   90.00
#
_symmetry.space_group_name_H-M   'P 1'
#
loop_
_entity.id
_entity.type
_entity.pdbx_description
1 polymer ?
#
loop_
_entity_poly.entity_id
_entity_poly.type
_entity_poly.pdbx_seq_one_letter_code
_entity_poly.pdbx_strand_id
1 'polypeptide(L)'
;MKTLARIKQDFLRTARVSPGYQTNTADSGMTRGNYMLDALAEKVFDHPRLLGLLSKKAKHWLACDDSEFTLVLAGYIAYLGEQYGQAEKLFLRAIQKNPKNIDLWMDLAFSLFHQDEKKQKLAHDILFRHKELAGTFPEGNICLREIRRWLDRQPPYCLR
;
A
#
# COMPACT_ATOMS: atom_id res chain seq x y z
N MET A 1 -27.16 0.93 1.80
CA MET A 1 -25.94 0.12 1.60
C MET A 1 -24.74 0.92 2.11
N LYS A 2 -23.91 0.38 3.02
CA LYS A 2 -22.72 1.08 3.55
C LYS A 2 -21.75 1.47 2.41
N THR A 3 -21.10 2.64 2.49
CA THR A 3 -20.28 3.22 1.41
C THR A 3 -19.22 2.24 0.87
N LEU A 4 -18.51 1.54 1.75
CA LEU A 4 -17.54 0.50 1.38
C LEU A 4 -18.11 -0.63 0.52
N ALA A 5 -19.32 -1.12 0.82
CA ALA A 5 -19.94 -2.21 0.04
C ALA A 5 -20.24 -1.77 -1.40
N ARG A 6 -20.59 -0.49 -1.60
CA ARG A 6 -20.81 0.09 -2.94
C ARG A 6 -19.50 0.16 -3.71
N ILE A 7 -18.41 0.57 -3.06
CA ILE A 7 -17.08 0.63 -3.67
C ILE A 7 -16.61 -0.77 -4.09
N LYS A 8 -16.73 -1.77 -3.22
CA LYS A 8 -16.41 -3.16 -3.54
C LYS A 8 -17.19 -3.68 -4.75
N GLN A 9 -18.50 -3.38 -4.80
CA GLN A 9 -19.34 -3.77 -5.92
C GLN A 9 -19.01 -3.03 -7.22
N ASP A 10 -18.73 -1.72 -7.15
CA ASP A 10 -18.35 -0.92 -8.32
C ASP A 10 -16.99 -1.37 -8.88
N PHE A 11 -16.02 -1.64 -8.01
CA PHE A 11 -14.73 -2.22 -8.40
C PHE A 11 -14.91 -3.58 -9.06
N LEU A 12 -15.66 -4.50 -8.44
CA LEU A 12 -15.94 -5.82 -9.01
C LEU A 12 -16.58 -5.72 -10.40
N ARG A 13 -17.56 -4.83 -10.57
CA ARG A 13 -18.22 -4.61 -11.88
C ARG A 13 -17.27 -4.05 -12.93
N THR A 14 -16.35 -3.19 -12.53
CA THR A 14 -15.44 -2.48 -13.44
C THR A 14 -14.25 -3.36 -13.84
N ALA A 15 -13.55 -3.93 -12.86
CA ALA A 15 -12.32 -4.68 -13.07
C ALA A 15 -12.56 -6.19 -13.27
N ARG A 16 -13.74 -6.70 -12.88
CA ARG A 16 -14.02 -8.15 -12.80
C ARG A 16 -13.01 -8.91 -11.91
N VAL A 17 -12.44 -8.21 -10.93
CA VAL A 17 -11.54 -8.75 -9.92
C VAL A 17 -12.28 -8.84 -8.60
N SER A 18 -12.15 -9.96 -7.90
CA SER A 18 -12.75 -10.13 -6.58
C SER A 18 -12.12 -9.12 -5.60
N PRO A 19 -12.92 -8.35 -4.82
CA PRO A 19 -12.43 -7.44 -3.80
C PRO A 19 -11.98 -8.19 -2.52
N GLY A 20 -11.43 -9.41 -2.69
CA GLY A 20 -10.90 -10.23 -1.61
C GLY A 20 -9.70 -9.54 -1.01
N TYR A 21 -9.82 -9.12 0.24
CA TYR A 21 -8.77 -8.48 1.01
C TYR A 21 -8.77 -9.11 2.40
N GLN A 22 -7.77 -9.96 2.65
CA GLN A 22 -7.54 -10.57 3.95
C GLN A 22 -6.33 -9.88 4.58
N THR A 23 -6.50 -9.43 5.82
CA THR A 23 -5.41 -8.79 6.57
C THR A 23 -4.40 -9.85 6.99
N ASN A 24 -3.16 -9.73 6.51
CA ASN A 24 -2.05 -10.55 6.98
C ASN A 24 -1.39 -9.91 8.20
N THR A 25 -1.43 -10.58 9.35
CA THR A 25 -0.77 -10.12 10.59
C THR A 25 0.45 -10.98 10.90
N ALA A 26 1.41 -10.43 11.67
CA ALA A 26 2.61 -11.14 12.12
C ALA A 26 2.30 -12.50 12.76
N ASP A 27 1.23 -12.53 13.55
CA ASP A 27 0.83 -13.68 14.35
C ASP A 27 -0.01 -14.68 13.56
N SER A 28 -0.49 -14.31 12.36
CA SER A 28 -1.37 -15.17 11.56
C SER A 28 -0.65 -16.31 10.86
N GLY A 29 0.69 -16.25 10.76
CA GLY A 29 1.49 -17.22 10.02
C GLY A 29 1.15 -17.30 8.53
N MET A 30 0.37 -16.34 8.00
CA MET A 30 -0.06 -16.35 6.61
C MET A 30 1.05 -15.86 5.69
N THR A 31 1.24 -16.57 4.59
CA THR A 31 1.98 -16.05 3.44
C THR A 31 1.18 -14.92 2.79
N ARG A 32 1.90 -13.88 2.36
CA ARG A 32 1.33 -12.75 1.62
C ARG A 32 0.42 -13.23 0.49
N GLY A 33 -0.85 -12.84 0.53
CA GLY A 33 -1.83 -13.15 -0.50
C GLY A 33 -2.07 -11.95 -1.40
N ASN A 34 -1.24 -11.75 -2.43
CA ASN A 34 -1.37 -10.64 -3.38
C ASN A 34 -2.53 -10.73 -4.36
N TYR A 35 -3.52 -11.59 -4.09
CA TYR A 35 -4.59 -11.95 -5.02
C TYR A 35 -5.29 -10.75 -5.68
N MET A 36 -5.53 -9.66 -4.93
CA MET A 36 -6.17 -8.47 -5.50
C MET A 36 -5.22 -7.66 -6.40
N LEU A 37 -3.96 -7.49 -6.01
CA LEU A 37 -2.97 -6.76 -6.83
C LEU A 37 -2.62 -7.56 -8.08
N ASP A 38 -2.33 -8.86 -7.95
CA ASP A 38 -1.93 -9.71 -9.07
C ASP A 38 -3.04 -9.82 -10.11
N ALA A 39 -4.28 -10.11 -9.68
CA ALA A 39 -5.42 -10.18 -10.59
C ALA A 39 -5.73 -8.82 -11.23
N LEU A 40 -5.53 -7.72 -10.50
CA LEU A 40 -5.71 -6.39 -11.07
C LEU A 40 -4.62 -6.06 -12.10
N ALA A 41 -3.37 -6.41 -11.82
CA ALA A 41 -2.24 -6.22 -12.72
C ALA A 41 -2.46 -6.98 -14.03
N GLU A 42 -2.87 -8.25 -13.96
CA GLU A 42 -3.24 -9.06 -15.12
C GLU A 42 -4.34 -8.39 -15.96
N LYS A 43 -5.42 -7.92 -15.30
CA LYS A 43 -6.51 -7.24 -16.01
C LYS A 43 -6.10 -5.91 -16.64
N VAL A 44 -5.23 -5.16 -15.99
CA VAL A 44 -4.70 -3.90 -16.54
C VAL A 44 -3.76 -4.18 -17.71
N PHE A 45 -2.95 -5.23 -17.64
CA PHE A 45 -2.08 -5.65 -18.73
C PHE A 45 -2.89 -6.02 -19.99
N ASP A 46 -3.94 -6.83 -19.84
CA ASP A 46 -4.84 -7.19 -20.95
C ASP A 46 -5.66 -6.00 -21.48
N HIS A 47 -5.97 -5.04 -20.59
CA HIS A 47 -6.84 -3.91 -20.89
C HIS A 47 -6.26 -2.58 -20.38
N PRO A 48 -5.25 -1.98 -21.03
CA PRO A 48 -4.54 -0.81 -20.49
C PRO A 48 -5.45 0.41 -20.22
N ARG A 49 -6.54 0.56 -20.97
CA ARG A 49 -7.54 1.63 -20.75
C ARG A 49 -8.29 1.48 -19.42
N LEU A 50 -8.35 0.27 -18.86
CA LEU A 50 -8.97 -0.02 -17.56
C LEU A 50 -8.32 0.80 -16.46
N LEU A 51 -6.99 0.92 -16.48
CA LEU A 51 -6.25 1.66 -15.47
C LEU A 51 -6.71 3.12 -15.39
N GLY A 52 -6.82 3.81 -16.53
CA GLY A 52 -7.31 5.19 -16.56
C GLY A 52 -8.74 5.35 -16.05
N LEU A 53 -9.63 4.37 -16.31
CA LEU A 53 -10.99 4.34 -15.76
C LEU A 53 -10.96 4.14 -14.24
N LEU A 54 -10.15 3.19 -13.77
CA LEU A 54 -9.99 2.90 -12.34
C LEU A 54 -9.36 4.06 -11.58
N SER A 55 -8.39 4.78 -12.15
CA SER A 55 -7.82 5.98 -11.53
C SER A 55 -8.86 7.08 -11.34
N LYS A 56 -9.78 7.28 -12.29
CA LYS A 56 -10.90 8.22 -12.14
C LYS A 56 -11.86 7.78 -11.04
N LYS A 57 -12.21 6.49 -11.01
CA LYS A 57 -13.09 5.93 -9.98
C LYS A 57 -12.46 5.99 -8.58
N ALA A 58 -11.16 5.69 -8.46
CA ALA A 58 -10.43 5.76 -7.20
C ALA A 58 -10.49 7.16 -6.57
N LYS A 59 -10.39 8.23 -7.36
CA LYS A 59 -10.58 9.61 -6.86
C LYS A 59 -11.97 9.82 -6.25
N HIS A 60 -13.01 9.29 -6.91
CA HIS A 60 -14.37 9.39 -6.40
C HIS A 60 -14.58 8.53 -5.14
N TRP A 61 -14.05 7.30 -5.12
CA TRP A 61 -14.14 6.43 -3.94
C TRP A 61 -13.46 7.05 -2.73
N LEU A 62 -12.25 7.61 -2.90
CA LEU A 62 -11.49 8.28 -1.84
C LEU A 62 -12.18 9.55 -1.29
N ALA A 63 -13.07 10.17 -2.07
CA ALA A 63 -13.85 11.32 -1.61
C ALA A 63 -15.00 10.91 -0.68
N CYS A 64 -15.42 9.64 -0.71
CA CYS A 64 -16.57 9.15 0.04
C CYS A 64 -16.21 8.12 1.11
N ASP A 65 -15.02 7.52 1.04
CA ASP A 65 -14.57 6.46 1.94
C ASP A 65 -13.05 6.49 2.11
N ASP A 66 -12.60 6.45 3.36
CA ASP A 66 -11.17 6.42 3.71
C ASP A 66 -10.80 5.13 4.46
N SER A 67 -11.56 4.05 4.27
CA SER A 67 -11.24 2.75 4.87
C SER A 67 -9.91 2.21 4.35
N GLU A 68 -9.29 1.32 5.13
CA GLU A 68 -8.07 0.61 4.72
C GLU A 68 -8.22 0.00 3.32
N PHE A 69 -9.33 -0.70 3.05
CA PHE A 69 -9.60 -1.30 1.75
C PHE A 69 -9.58 -0.27 0.61
N THR A 70 -10.28 0.85 0.76
CA THR A 70 -10.36 1.87 -0.29
C THR A 70 -9.01 2.55 -0.52
N LEU A 71 -8.25 2.78 0.56
CA LEU A 71 -6.90 3.32 0.49
C LEU A 71 -5.94 2.38 -0.23
N VAL A 72 -5.99 1.09 0.08
CA VAL A 72 -5.18 0.04 -0.56
C VAL A 72 -5.51 -0.12 -2.03
N LEU A 73 -6.80 -0.20 -2.35
CA LEU A 73 -7.25 -0.31 -3.74
C LEU A 73 -6.78 0.88 -4.57
N ALA A 74 -6.92 2.10 -4.05
CA ALA A 74 -6.39 3.28 -4.71
C ALA A 74 -4.85 3.27 -4.78
N GLY A 75 -4.17 2.74 -3.76
CA GLY A 75 -2.73 2.55 -3.73
C GLY A 75 -2.23 1.63 -4.84
N TYR A 76 -2.88 0.48 -5.04
CA TYR A 76 -2.60 -0.44 -6.15
C TYR A 76 -2.83 0.22 -7.51
N ILE A 77 -3.93 0.94 -7.67
CA ILE A 77 -4.21 1.65 -8.93
C ILE A 77 -3.14 2.73 -9.20
N ALA A 78 -2.67 3.44 -8.17
CA ALA A 78 -1.58 4.40 -8.33
C ALA A 78 -0.24 3.71 -8.64
N TYR A 79 0.06 2.60 -7.97
CA TYR A 79 1.28 1.80 -8.20
C TYR A 79 1.34 1.25 -9.62
N LEU A 80 0.25 0.65 -10.11
CA LEU A 80 0.15 0.16 -11.49
C LEU A 80 0.21 1.26 -12.55
N GLY A 81 -0.15 2.50 -12.17
CA GLY A 81 0.02 3.69 -13.00
C GLY A 81 1.34 4.42 -12.80
N GLU A 82 2.33 3.76 -12.17
CA GLU A 82 3.68 4.28 -11.90
C GLU A 82 3.68 5.61 -11.10
N GLN A 83 2.57 5.92 -10.44
CA GLN A 83 2.42 7.09 -9.58
C GLN A 83 2.90 6.73 -8.16
N TYR A 84 4.16 6.31 -8.05
CA TYR A 84 4.73 5.72 -6.83
C TYR A 84 4.66 6.65 -5.61
N GLY A 85 4.86 7.96 -5.80
CA GLY A 85 4.71 8.95 -4.73
C GLY A 85 3.25 9.12 -4.25
N GLN A 86 2.26 8.83 -5.11
CA GLN A 86 0.86 8.79 -4.69
C GLN A 86 0.54 7.47 -3.98
N ALA A 87 1.03 6.35 -4.52
CA ALA A 87 0.88 5.03 -3.91
C ALA A 87 1.44 5.02 -2.48
N GLU A 88 2.65 5.57 -2.27
CA GLU A 88 3.25 5.76 -0.95
C GLU A 88 2.29 6.47 0.02
N LYS A 89 1.75 7.63 -0.37
CA LYS A 89 0.85 8.41 0.49
C LYS A 89 -0.40 7.62 0.87
N LEU A 90 -0.94 6.82 -0.05
CA LEU A 90 -2.12 6.00 0.18
C LEU A 90 -1.82 4.82 1.10
N PHE A 91 -0.71 4.12 0.90
CA PHE A 91 -0.28 3.03 1.78
C PHE A 91 0.05 3.52 3.19
N LEU A 92 0.73 4.67 3.33
CA LEU A 92 0.94 5.28 4.65
C LEU A 92 -0.38 5.56 5.39
N ARG A 93 -1.41 6.05 4.68
CA ARG A 93 -2.75 6.24 5.25
C ARG A 93 -3.43 4.91 5.59
N ALA A 94 -3.25 3.88 4.77
CA ALA A 94 -3.79 2.54 5.06
C ALA A 94 -3.15 1.95 6.32
N ILE A 95 -1.82 2.08 6.49
CA ILE A 95 -1.10 1.64 7.68
C ILE A 95 -1.60 2.38 8.92
N GLN A 96 -1.96 3.67 8.82
CA GLN A 96 -2.59 4.40 9.94
C GLN A 96 -3.94 3.81 10.36
N LYS A 97 -4.70 3.22 9.42
CA LYS A 97 -5.95 2.52 9.74
C LYS A 97 -5.69 1.16 10.37
N ASN A 98 -4.67 0.45 9.91
CA ASN A 98 -4.34 -0.89 10.41
C ASN A 98 -2.82 -1.16 10.34
N PRO A 99 -2.07 -0.77 11.40
CA PRO A 99 -0.62 -0.90 11.40
C PRO A 99 -0.14 -2.35 11.53
N LYS A 100 -1.03 -3.29 11.93
CA LYS A 100 -0.71 -4.71 12.09
C LYS A 100 -0.75 -5.48 10.77
N ASN A 101 -1.28 -4.87 9.71
CA ASN A 101 -1.30 -5.49 8.40
C ASN A 101 0.10 -5.39 7.75
N ILE A 102 0.81 -6.51 7.71
CA ILE A 102 2.18 -6.58 7.18
C ILE A 102 2.21 -6.33 5.67
N ASP A 103 1.14 -6.70 4.95
CA ASP A 103 1.10 -6.50 3.49
C ASP A 103 1.19 -5.02 3.12
N LEU A 104 0.62 -4.13 3.95
CA LEU A 104 0.69 -2.69 3.75
C LEU A 104 2.12 -2.14 3.85
N TRP A 105 2.94 -2.71 4.72
CA TRP A 105 4.33 -2.32 4.87
C TRP A 105 5.16 -2.73 3.66
N MET A 106 4.88 -3.92 3.12
CA MET A 106 5.54 -4.37 1.90
C MET A 106 5.06 -3.59 0.67
N ASP A 107 3.78 -3.24 0.58
CA ASP A 107 3.22 -2.37 -0.47
C ASP A 107 3.84 -0.97 -0.46
N LEU A 108 4.05 -0.42 0.75
CA LEU A 108 4.80 0.80 0.96
C LEU A 108 6.25 0.63 0.46
N ALA A 109 6.95 -0.43 0.86
CA ALA A 109 8.33 -0.67 0.43
C ALA A 109 8.46 -0.77 -1.10
N PHE A 110 7.57 -1.50 -1.77
CA PHE A 110 7.58 -1.57 -3.23
C PHE A 110 7.36 -0.20 -3.86
N SER A 111 6.43 0.60 -3.32
CA SER A 111 6.21 1.98 -3.80
C SER A 111 7.41 2.89 -3.57
N LEU A 112 8.17 2.69 -2.50
CA LEU A 112 9.37 3.47 -2.19
C LEU A 112 10.56 3.06 -3.09
N PHE A 113 10.65 1.78 -3.44
CA PHE A 113 11.74 1.25 -4.25
C PHE A 113 11.82 1.86 -5.66
N HIS A 114 10.68 2.24 -6.25
CA HIS A 114 10.64 2.87 -7.57
C HIS A 114 10.83 4.40 -7.55
N GLN A 115 11.25 4.98 -6.42
CA GLN A 115 11.50 6.41 -6.27
C GLN A 115 13.01 6.69 -6.21
N ASP A 116 13.43 7.70 -5.45
CA ASP A 116 14.83 8.09 -5.28
C ASP A 116 15.62 7.12 -4.38
N GLU A 117 16.94 7.29 -4.37
CA GLU A 117 17.88 6.45 -3.62
C GLU A 117 17.59 6.40 -2.11
N LYS A 118 17.13 7.52 -1.52
CA LYS A 118 16.77 7.58 -0.10
C LYS A 118 15.55 6.72 0.18
N LYS A 119 14.54 6.76 -0.70
CA LYS A 119 13.35 5.90 -0.60
C LYS A 119 13.68 4.43 -0.85
N GLN A 120 14.56 4.12 -1.80
CA GLN A 120 15.05 2.76 -2.05
C GLN A 120 15.72 2.14 -0.82
N LYS A 121 16.58 2.90 -0.15
CA LYS A 121 17.22 2.46 1.10
C LYS A 121 16.19 2.15 2.18
N LEU A 122 15.16 3.00 2.32
CA LEU A 122 14.06 2.74 3.26
C LEU A 122 13.27 1.48 2.89
N ALA A 123 12.97 1.29 1.60
CA ALA A 123 12.30 0.09 1.13
C ALA A 123 13.10 -1.16 1.52
N HIS A 124 14.41 -1.15 1.30
CA HIS A 124 15.31 -2.23 1.70
C HIS A 124 15.26 -2.47 3.23
N ASP A 125 15.27 -1.42 4.04
CA ASP A 125 15.20 -1.55 5.49
C ASP A 125 13.86 -2.14 5.96
N ILE A 126 12.75 -1.73 5.35
CA ILE A 126 11.42 -2.30 5.62
C ILE A 126 11.38 -3.79 5.24
N LEU A 127 11.96 -4.18 4.10
CA LEU A 127 11.88 -5.55 3.59
C LEU A 127 12.83 -6.53 4.31
N PHE A 128 14.06 -6.09 4.60
CA PHE A 128 15.13 -7.01 4.99
C PHE A 128 15.67 -6.77 6.40
N ARG A 129 15.47 -5.58 6.97
CA ARG A 129 15.91 -5.25 8.34
C ARG A 129 14.78 -5.09 9.35
N HIS A 130 13.57 -5.53 9.01
CA HIS A 130 12.41 -5.43 9.90
C HIS A 130 12.63 -6.10 11.28
N LYS A 131 13.43 -7.16 11.38
CA LYS A 131 13.77 -7.84 12.64
C LYS A 131 14.81 -7.09 13.48
N GLU A 132 15.78 -6.44 12.83
CA GLU A 132 16.80 -5.60 13.51
C GLU A 132 16.18 -4.29 13.97
N LEU A 133 15.25 -3.75 13.17
CA LEU A 133 14.34 -2.70 13.60
C LEU A 133 13.61 -3.19 14.86
N ALA A 134 12.96 -4.36 14.84
CA ALA A 134 12.20 -4.92 15.97
C ALA A 134 12.97 -5.03 17.31
N GLY A 135 14.30 -5.13 17.33
CA GLY A 135 15.10 -5.03 18.57
C GLY A 135 15.00 -3.68 19.30
N THR A 136 14.49 -2.64 18.62
CA THR A 136 14.11 -1.33 19.18
C THR A 136 12.59 -1.13 19.31
N PHE A 137 11.77 -2.10 18.90
CA PHE A 137 10.31 -2.07 19.02
C PHE A 137 9.86 -3.14 20.01
N PRO A 138 9.37 -2.76 21.21
CA PRO A 138 8.82 -3.75 22.12
C PRO A 138 7.62 -4.41 21.44
N GLU A 139 7.78 -5.71 21.17
CA GLU A 139 6.76 -6.67 20.77
C GLU A 139 5.87 -6.24 19.59
N GLY A 140 6.30 -6.61 18.38
CA GLY A 140 5.41 -6.86 17.24
C GLY A 140 4.62 -5.68 16.66
N ASN A 141 4.76 -4.48 17.23
CA ASN A 141 4.09 -3.27 16.75
C ASN A 141 5.08 -2.41 15.97
N ILE A 142 4.99 -2.47 14.64
CA ILE A 142 5.68 -1.51 13.78
C ILE A 142 5.06 -0.13 14.06
N CYS A 143 5.73 0.65 14.91
CA CYS A 143 5.24 1.95 15.35
C CYS A 143 5.46 2.97 14.24
N LEU A 144 4.38 3.41 13.60
CA LEU A 144 4.34 4.50 12.62
C LEU A 144 5.12 5.75 13.07
N ARG A 145 5.18 6.02 14.38
CA ARG A 145 5.92 7.15 14.96
C ARG A 145 7.43 6.98 14.82
N GLU A 146 7.95 5.77 14.95
CA GLU A 146 9.38 5.46 14.84
C GLU A 146 9.83 5.46 13.38
N ILE A 147 9.00 4.96 12.46
CA ILE A 147 9.28 5.06 11.01
C ILE A 147 9.18 6.51 10.55
N ARG A 148 8.22 7.28 11.06
CA ARG A 148 8.18 8.73 10.82
C ARG A 148 9.38 9.45 11.42
N ARG A 149 9.78 9.12 12.64
CA ARG A 149 11.03 9.62 13.24
C ARG A 149 12.26 9.21 12.44
N TRP A 150 12.29 8.01 11.87
CA TRP A 150 13.39 7.57 11.00
C TRP A 150 13.39 8.35 9.69
N LEU A 151 12.22 8.58 9.08
CA LEU A 151 12.04 9.46 7.91
C LEU A 151 12.52 10.89 8.21
N ASP A 152 12.22 11.40 9.40
CA ASP A 152 12.57 12.73 9.88
C ASP A 152 14.03 12.84 10.38
N ARG A 153 14.66 11.72 10.80
CA ARG A 153 16.06 11.66 11.29
C ARG A 153 17.10 11.48 10.20
N GLN A 154 16.70 11.18 8.97
CA GLN A 154 17.61 11.14 7.82
C GLN A 154 18.13 12.56 7.55
N PRO A 155 19.42 12.87 7.74
CA PRO A 155 19.93 14.23 7.55
C PRO A 155 19.76 14.67 6.08
N PRO A 156 19.69 15.99 5.81
CA PRO A 156 19.77 16.49 4.45
C PRO A 156 21.23 16.30 3.99
N TYR A 157 21.54 15.16 3.40
CA TYR A 157 22.84 15.01 2.75
C TYR A 157 22.74 15.52 1.32
N CYS A 158 23.41 16.66 1.15
CA CYS A 158 23.68 17.35 -0.10
C CYS A 158 24.26 16.42 -1.16
N LEU A 159 23.93 16.75 -2.41
CA LEU A 159 24.70 16.49 -3.63
C LEU A 159 26.20 16.28 -3.36
N ARG A 160 26.73 15.16 -3.84
CA ARG A 160 27.99 15.12 -4.59
C ARG A 160 27.90 14.09 -5.69
#